data_AF-A0A7Y4QQW0-F1
#
_entry.id   AF-A0A7Y4QQW0-F1
#
_cell.length_a   1.000
_cell.length_b   1.000
_cell.length_c   1.000
_cell.angle_alpha   90.00
_cell.angle_beta   90.00
_cell.angle_gamma   90.00
#
_symmetry.space_group_name_H-M   'P 1'
#
loop_
_entity.id
_entity.type
_entity.pdbx_description
1 polymer ?
#
loop_
_entity_poly.entity_id
_entity_poly.type
_entity_poly.pdbx_seq_one_letter_code
_entity_poly.pdbx_strand_id
1 'polypeptide(L)'
;MATIPNFLQQSVKQLRKSITGIDDSYNNDWDILAELTQNSVDAIRKLEIKTGTIVIKVDSQNKAITIKDNGIGIAPNRIPDLLAPFETDKEEDDSSIGEKGVGLTFVLFTCNDFYIKSGNEQGTSEGRVIDAYNWKNSSSTTTPSLVYNEIEEQFQGTEVVLKKVFDSPLFQLSFNQLKFVLRTRTAIGNTNSLWNEDINIDVTLIHVNQDGDSKQENVKFGYWLPTEILDKQSKIDLEDYYEYVSKSDRTDHEKRVKLKDKVIYKKMIFDHHGRNIKGYACFVPKRKTWDDLTVAYSIATPEQISNSEWVDRFSYVTFHSGIFTSVKGMPTGISVDTPITGAQGAWPQVFILFEDRLLKFDIGRKSIHGMQAKIYKNYAKEVFREFQRLSKYISGDVVIDSQWDKDEIFAEIENLLPLDVPGTSFIKTPRDQEASVAGIFFECLGNDRITNIVPLVAGYKNKYDLYALWGSRKVVIEFKAKLSKILIDFNDETKLFNEVNCVVCWNVTEDDAQEFHKKGIGVEEISSSTLPGSVSSSFPHATHKLTLSGFVSPVYVIDMKIIVEKE
;
A
#
# COMPACT_ATOMS: atom_id res chain seq x y z
N MET A 1 63.23 9.14 13.69
CA MET A 1 62.16 8.97 12.69
C MET A 1 60.88 8.71 13.46
N ALA A 2 59.82 9.51 13.24
CA ALA A 2 58.52 9.22 13.84
C ALA A 2 57.99 7.92 13.22
N THR A 3 57.71 6.91 14.03
CA THR A 3 56.98 5.72 13.62
C THR A 3 55.60 6.16 13.18
N ILE A 4 55.39 6.20 11.87
CA ILE A 4 54.08 6.43 11.28
C ILE A 4 53.21 5.24 11.73
N PRO A 5 52.04 5.47 12.36
CA PRO A 5 51.08 4.40 12.64
C PRO A 5 50.85 3.59 11.36
N ASN A 6 50.74 2.27 11.48
CA ASN A 6 50.51 1.40 10.32
C ASN A 6 49.39 2.01 9.46
N PHE A 7 49.70 2.40 8.22
CA PHE A 7 48.77 3.14 7.36
C PHE A 7 47.49 2.35 7.03
N LEU A 8 47.51 1.05 7.28
CA LEU A 8 46.37 0.13 7.16
C LEU A 8 45.48 0.09 8.40
N GLN A 9 45.95 0.58 9.55
CA GLN A 9 45.20 0.57 10.80
C GLN A 9 44.19 1.73 10.81
N GLN A 10 42.91 1.40 10.83
CA GLN A 10 41.85 2.41 10.87
C GLN A 10 41.75 3.04 12.26
N SER A 11 41.67 4.36 12.31
CA SER A 11 41.26 5.10 13.50
C SER A 11 39.77 4.89 13.78
N VAL A 12 39.35 5.10 15.04
CA VAL A 12 37.93 5.06 15.46
C VAL A 12 37.06 5.98 14.59
N LYS A 13 37.59 7.14 14.19
CA LYS A 13 36.91 8.08 13.30
C LYS A 13 36.72 7.52 11.89
N GLN A 14 37.72 6.83 11.34
CA GLN A 14 37.62 6.18 10.04
C GLN A 14 36.62 5.03 10.08
N LEU A 15 36.69 4.17 11.11
CA LEU A 15 35.74 3.08 11.33
C LEU A 15 34.29 3.58 11.37
N ARG A 16 34.02 4.60 12.19
CA ARG A 16 32.69 5.24 12.26
C ARG A 16 32.24 5.79 10.91
N LYS A 17 33.13 6.48 10.18
CA LYS A 17 32.82 7.04 8.86
C LYS A 17 32.47 5.92 7.86
N SER A 18 33.19 4.80 7.90
CA SER A 18 32.91 3.66 7.04
C SER A 18 31.57 2.99 7.39
N ILE A 19 31.25 2.83 8.68
CA ILE A 19 29.93 2.33 9.13
C ILE A 19 28.81 3.28 8.73
N THR A 20 29.03 4.60 8.86
CA THR A 20 28.07 5.61 8.39
C THR A 20 27.87 5.51 6.88
N GLY A 21 28.95 5.27 6.12
CA GLY A 21 28.84 5.04 4.67
C GLY A 21 28.08 3.76 4.30
N ILE A 22 28.15 2.71 5.12
CA ILE A 22 27.28 1.52 4.97
C ILE A 22 25.83 1.90 5.24
N ASP A 23 25.56 2.60 6.34
CA ASP A 23 24.21 3.02 6.74
C ASP A 23 23.56 3.94 5.68
N ASP A 24 24.28 4.98 5.22
CA ASP A 24 23.87 5.85 4.11
C ASP A 24 23.56 5.08 2.83
N SER A 25 24.11 3.87 2.72
CA SER A 25 23.90 3.00 1.58
C SER A 25 22.49 2.40 1.58
N TYR A 26 21.89 2.18 2.75
CA TYR A 26 20.52 1.68 2.96
C TYR A 26 19.55 2.84 3.19
N ASN A 27 18.43 2.86 2.48
CA ASN A 27 17.51 4.01 2.51
C ASN A 27 16.04 3.60 2.63
N ASN A 28 15.74 2.30 2.61
CA ASN A 28 14.36 1.85 2.68
C ASN A 28 14.02 1.45 4.11
N ASP A 29 12.80 1.77 4.53
CA ASP A 29 12.30 1.45 5.88
C ASP A 29 12.33 -0.06 6.18
N TRP A 30 12.24 -0.89 5.14
CA TRP A 30 12.20 -2.34 5.26
C TRP A 30 13.58 -3.01 5.19
N ASP A 31 14.67 -2.27 4.99
CA ASP A 31 16.01 -2.86 4.80
C ASP A 31 16.45 -3.71 6.01
N ILE A 32 16.05 -3.32 7.23
CA ILE A 32 16.31 -4.11 8.45
C ILE A 32 15.64 -5.50 8.36
N LEU A 33 14.38 -5.56 7.93
CA LEU A 33 13.68 -6.83 7.74
C LEU A 33 14.26 -7.61 6.57
N ALA A 34 14.63 -6.94 5.48
CA ALA A 34 15.21 -7.59 4.31
C ALA A 34 16.53 -8.29 4.67
N GLU A 35 17.45 -7.63 5.37
CA GLU A 35 18.74 -8.22 5.75
C GLU A 35 18.60 -9.37 6.75
N LEU A 36 17.77 -9.21 7.79
CA LEU A 36 17.58 -10.26 8.79
C LEU A 36 16.89 -11.49 8.20
N THR A 37 15.81 -11.32 7.43
CA THR A 37 15.11 -12.45 6.80
C THR A 37 15.95 -13.12 5.72
N GLN A 38 16.78 -12.37 4.99
CA GLN A 38 17.73 -12.92 4.04
C GLN A 38 18.73 -13.84 4.74
N ASN A 39 19.30 -13.41 5.87
CA ASN A 39 20.24 -14.24 6.64
C ASN A 39 19.57 -15.51 7.16
N SER A 40 18.33 -15.44 7.64
CA SER A 40 17.57 -16.62 8.07
C SER A 40 17.27 -17.59 6.93
N VAL A 41 16.85 -17.09 5.76
CA VAL A 41 16.61 -17.94 4.57
C VAL A 41 17.91 -18.57 4.07
N ASP A 42 19.00 -17.82 4.01
CA ASP A 42 20.33 -18.34 3.65
C ASP A 42 20.77 -19.45 4.64
N ALA A 43 20.58 -19.24 5.94
CA ALA A 43 20.94 -20.19 6.99
C ALA A 43 20.14 -21.51 6.89
N ILE A 44 18.84 -21.41 6.60
CA ILE A 44 17.97 -22.58 6.40
C ILE A 44 18.38 -23.35 5.13
N ARG A 45 18.64 -22.64 4.02
CA ARG A 45 19.09 -23.26 2.77
C ARG A 45 20.41 -24.00 2.94
N LYS A 46 21.37 -23.42 3.69
CA LYS A 46 22.67 -24.03 3.97
C LYS A 46 22.60 -25.27 4.86
N LEU A 47 21.60 -25.38 5.73
CA LEU A 47 21.41 -26.59 6.54
C LEU A 47 20.79 -27.74 5.74
N GLU A 48 20.27 -27.47 4.53
CA GLU A 48 19.64 -28.45 3.63
C GLU A 48 18.48 -29.25 4.28
N ILE A 49 17.71 -28.60 5.17
CA ILE A 49 16.54 -29.22 5.82
C ILE A 49 15.31 -29.24 4.92
N LYS A 50 14.40 -30.19 5.17
CA LYS A 50 13.12 -30.29 4.42
C LYS A 50 12.14 -29.17 4.73
N THR A 51 12.13 -28.69 5.97
CA THR A 51 11.20 -27.65 6.42
C THR A 51 11.90 -26.73 7.39
N GLY A 52 12.07 -25.47 6.98
CA GLY A 52 12.59 -24.40 7.83
C GLY A 52 11.48 -23.71 8.60
N THR A 53 11.85 -23.03 9.67
CA THR A 53 10.94 -22.20 10.47
C THR A 53 11.57 -20.85 10.70
N ILE A 54 10.82 -19.77 10.47
CA ILE A 54 11.23 -18.40 10.79
C ILE A 54 10.13 -17.75 11.63
N VAL A 55 10.48 -17.25 12.81
CA VAL A 55 9.59 -16.44 13.64
C VAL A 55 10.07 -14.99 13.56
N ILE A 56 9.17 -14.10 13.12
CA ILE A 56 9.40 -12.66 13.00
C ILE A 56 8.47 -11.97 13.99
N LYS A 57 9.03 -11.22 14.93
CA LYS A 57 8.28 -10.35 15.83
C LYS A 57 8.63 -8.90 15.56
N VAL A 58 7.62 -8.07 15.31
CA VAL A 58 7.74 -6.61 15.24
C VAL A 58 6.93 -6.01 16.37
N ASP A 59 7.59 -5.31 17.28
CA ASP A 59 6.97 -4.64 18.42
C ASP A 59 7.05 -3.13 18.20
N SER A 60 5.96 -2.55 17.70
CA SER A 60 5.85 -1.13 17.39
C SER A 60 5.89 -0.25 18.63
N GLN A 61 5.33 -0.72 19.74
CA GLN A 61 5.30 0.02 21.01
C GLN A 61 6.71 0.18 21.59
N ASN A 62 7.49 -0.90 21.61
CA ASN A 62 8.84 -0.91 22.18
C ASN A 62 9.95 -0.62 21.15
N LYS A 63 9.58 -0.38 19.88
CA LYS A 63 10.51 -0.23 18.75
C LYS A 63 11.55 -1.36 18.72
N ALA A 64 11.04 -2.59 18.72
CA ALA A 64 11.85 -3.79 18.78
C ALA A 64 11.51 -4.77 17.66
N ILE A 65 12.53 -5.48 17.18
CA ILE A 65 12.40 -6.52 16.15
C ILE A 65 13.09 -7.77 16.68
N THR A 66 12.47 -8.93 16.48
CA THR A 66 13.09 -10.23 16.77
C THR A 66 12.91 -11.13 15.57
N ILE A 67 13.99 -11.73 15.09
CA ILE A 67 13.93 -12.77 14.06
C ILE A 67 14.64 -14.00 14.59
N LYS A 68 13.96 -15.14 14.54
CA LYS A 68 14.50 -16.43 14.94
C LYS A 68 14.31 -17.44 13.83
N ASP A 69 15.36 -18.18 13.50
CA ASP A 69 15.33 -19.29 12.55
C ASP A 69 15.90 -20.58 13.14
N ASN A 70 15.65 -21.69 12.46
CA ASN A 70 16.22 -23.02 12.75
C ASN A 70 17.27 -23.43 11.71
N GLY A 71 17.95 -22.46 11.08
CA GLY A 71 18.97 -22.71 10.08
C GLY A 71 20.27 -23.28 10.67
N ILE A 72 21.34 -23.26 9.89
CA ILE A 72 22.63 -23.88 10.26
C ILE A 72 23.27 -23.32 11.54
N GLY A 73 22.88 -22.12 11.96
CA GLY A 73 23.46 -21.43 13.11
C GLY A 73 24.91 -21.00 12.87
N ILE A 74 25.51 -20.43 13.91
CA ILE A 74 26.88 -19.90 13.91
C ILE A 74 27.65 -20.61 15.00
N ALA A 75 28.84 -21.12 14.67
CA ALA A 75 29.72 -21.74 15.64
C ALA A 75 30.13 -20.73 16.72
N PRO A 76 30.26 -21.13 18.00
CA PRO A 76 30.48 -20.19 19.09
C PRO A 76 31.64 -19.20 18.86
N ASN A 77 32.79 -19.73 18.45
CA ASN A 77 34.00 -18.97 18.17
C ASN A 77 33.88 -17.95 17.03
N ARG A 78 32.82 -18.00 16.21
CA ARG A 78 32.61 -17.12 15.05
C ARG A 78 31.77 -15.89 15.35
N ILE A 79 30.99 -15.88 16.43
CA ILE A 79 30.15 -14.70 16.75
C ILE A 79 30.99 -13.43 16.92
N PRO A 80 32.12 -13.42 17.67
CA PRO A 80 32.93 -12.22 17.82
C PRO A 80 33.46 -11.68 16.48
N ASP A 81 33.90 -12.58 15.60
CA ASP A 81 34.42 -12.23 14.27
C ASP A 81 33.30 -11.67 13.38
N LEU A 82 32.13 -12.32 13.33
CA LEU A 82 30.99 -11.89 12.50
C LEU A 82 30.38 -10.55 12.93
N LEU A 83 30.48 -10.20 14.21
CA LEU A 83 30.03 -8.91 14.73
C LEU A 83 31.10 -7.81 14.57
N ALA A 84 32.33 -8.17 14.22
CA ALA A 84 33.35 -7.19 13.88
C ALA A 84 33.03 -6.54 12.52
N PRO A 85 33.08 -5.20 12.41
CA PRO A 85 32.85 -4.54 11.14
C PRO A 85 33.83 -5.02 10.05
N PHE A 86 33.31 -5.24 8.84
CA PHE A 86 34.06 -5.66 7.64
C PHE A 86 34.58 -7.11 7.61
N GLU A 87 34.31 -7.91 8.63
CA GLU A 87 34.55 -9.34 8.59
C GLU A 87 33.36 -10.06 7.95
N THR A 88 33.62 -11.06 7.11
CA THR A 88 32.58 -11.84 6.44
C THR A 88 33.01 -13.26 6.16
N ASP A 89 32.08 -14.18 6.39
CA ASP A 89 32.25 -15.62 6.14
C ASP A 89 31.79 -16.04 4.75
N LYS A 90 31.25 -15.09 3.97
CA LYS A 90 30.69 -15.38 2.65
C LYS A 90 31.79 -15.35 1.60
N GLU A 91 32.42 -16.50 1.36
CA GLU A 91 33.05 -16.80 0.06
C GLU A 91 31.95 -16.86 -1.02
N GLU A 92 32.28 -16.56 -2.30
CA GLU A 92 31.32 -16.46 -3.41
C GLU A 92 30.51 -17.77 -3.63
N ASP A 93 29.44 -17.96 -2.87
CA ASP A 93 28.47 -19.06 -3.04
C ASP A 93 27.27 -18.57 -3.86
N ASP A 94 27.15 -19.13 -5.06
CA ASP A 94 26.08 -18.85 -6.04
C ASP A 94 24.66 -19.12 -5.51
N SER A 95 24.51 -19.89 -4.43
CA SER A 95 23.21 -20.27 -3.84
C SER A 95 22.71 -19.28 -2.77
N SER A 96 23.62 -18.50 -2.18
CA SER A 96 23.30 -17.54 -1.12
C SER A 96 22.85 -16.18 -1.67
N ILE A 97 21.80 -15.60 -1.08
CA ILE A 97 21.25 -14.31 -1.50
C ILE A 97 22.23 -13.18 -1.14
N GLY A 98 22.84 -13.23 0.05
CA GLY A 98 23.74 -12.17 0.50
C GLY A 98 25.17 -12.33 -0.02
N GLU A 99 25.74 -11.26 -0.62
CA GLU A 99 27.05 -11.34 -1.31
C GLU A 99 28.19 -10.59 -0.62
N LYS A 100 27.90 -9.61 0.26
CA LYS A 100 28.89 -8.59 0.69
C LYS A 100 29.21 -8.54 2.19
N GLY A 101 28.53 -9.34 3.01
CA GLY A 101 28.85 -9.47 4.44
C GLY A 101 28.51 -8.27 5.35
N VAL A 102 28.02 -7.15 4.82
CA VAL A 102 27.79 -5.91 5.60
C VAL A 102 26.40 -5.78 6.24
N GLY A 103 25.45 -6.67 5.92
CA GLY A 103 24.06 -6.55 6.36
C GLY A 103 23.88 -6.63 7.88
N LEU A 104 24.62 -7.52 8.56
CA LEU A 104 24.57 -7.63 10.02
C LEU A 104 25.19 -6.40 10.69
N THR A 105 26.27 -5.86 10.12
CA THR A 105 26.86 -4.58 10.57
C THR A 105 25.86 -3.45 10.44
N PHE A 106 25.17 -3.32 9.31
CA PHE A 106 24.10 -2.33 9.14
C PHE A 106 23.07 -2.44 10.27
N VAL A 107 22.48 -3.62 10.45
CA VAL A 107 21.44 -3.87 11.45
C VAL A 107 21.91 -3.54 12.88
N LEU A 108 23.12 -3.97 13.25
CA LEU A 108 23.69 -3.71 14.57
C LEU A 108 23.74 -2.20 14.89
N PHE A 109 24.08 -1.37 13.90
CA PHE A 109 24.17 0.07 14.06
C PHE A 109 22.85 0.82 13.82
N THR A 110 21.72 0.12 13.69
CA THR A 110 20.36 0.70 13.67
C THR A 110 19.66 0.72 15.04
N CYS A 111 20.28 0.15 16.08
CA CYS A 111 19.68 0.07 17.40
C CYS A 111 20.69 0.33 18.53
N ASN A 112 20.19 0.55 19.74
CA ASN A 112 21.01 0.78 20.93
C ASN A 112 21.08 -0.44 21.86
N ASP A 113 20.41 -1.53 21.53
CA ASP A 113 20.48 -2.80 22.25
C ASP A 113 20.30 -3.93 21.25
N PHE A 114 21.44 -4.41 20.74
CA PHE A 114 21.55 -5.52 19.81
C PHE A 114 21.88 -6.79 20.59
N TYR A 115 21.15 -7.86 20.34
CA TYR A 115 21.41 -9.19 20.89
C TYR A 115 21.35 -10.22 19.77
N ILE A 116 22.27 -11.18 19.81
CA ILE A 116 22.26 -12.37 18.96
C ILE A 116 22.52 -13.59 19.83
N LYS A 117 21.75 -14.65 19.60
CA LYS A 117 21.99 -16.00 20.10
C LYS A 117 22.04 -16.94 18.92
N SER A 118 23.07 -17.76 18.83
CA SER A 118 23.21 -18.70 17.74
C SER A 118 23.86 -19.98 18.21
N GLY A 119 23.49 -21.09 17.59
CA GLY A 119 24.00 -22.39 17.99
C GLY A 119 23.84 -23.44 16.90
N ASN A 120 24.72 -24.42 16.98
CA ASN A 120 24.79 -25.59 16.11
C ASN A 120 25.37 -26.78 16.88
N GLU A 121 25.73 -27.85 16.19
CA GLU A 121 26.32 -29.06 16.81
C GLU A 121 27.61 -28.80 17.61
N GLN A 122 28.30 -27.67 17.38
CA GLN A 122 29.53 -27.29 18.08
C GLN A 122 29.28 -26.54 19.40
N GLY A 123 28.04 -26.12 19.67
CA GLY A 123 27.66 -25.40 20.88
C GLY A 123 26.78 -24.20 20.58
N THR A 124 26.46 -23.44 21.62
CA THR A 124 25.63 -22.22 21.54
C THR A 124 26.36 -21.07 22.21
N SER A 125 26.26 -19.88 21.61
CA SER A 125 26.75 -18.65 22.21
C SER A 125 25.82 -17.49 21.97
N GLU A 126 26.02 -16.44 22.76
CA GLU A 126 25.31 -15.19 22.65
C GLU A 126 26.26 -14.00 22.65
N GLY A 127 25.86 -12.96 21.92
CA GLY A 127 26.55 -11.70 21.81
C GLY A 127 25.58 -10.54 22.05
N ARG A 128 26.02 -9.54 22.81
CA ARG A 128 25.24 -8.32 23.04
C ARG A 128 26.10 -7.08 22.86
N VAL A 129 25.56 -6.11 22.12
CA VAL A 129 26.18 -4.80 21.91
C VAL A 129 25.19 -3.71 22.31
N ILE A 130 25.63 -2.82 23.20
CA ILE A 130 24.83 -1.71 23.72
C ILE A 130 25.35 -0.39 23.14
N ASP A 131 24.42 0.52 22.87
CA ASP A 131 24.67 1.92 22.49
C ASP A 131 25.37 2.10 21.12
N ALA A 132 25.28 1.10 20.22
CA ALA A 132 25.93 1.14 18.92
C ALA A 132 25.45 2.29 18.02
N TYR A 133 24.13 2.50 17.92
CA TYR A 133 23.56 3.60 17.13
C TYR A 133 23.99 4.98 17.66
N ASN A 134 23.95 5.19 18.97
CA ASN A 134 24.39 6.45 19.57
C ASN A 134 25.89 6.68 19.36
N TRP A 135 26.71 5.63 19.50
CA TRP A 135 28.13 5.71 19.23
C TRP A 135 28.43 6.13 17.78
N LYS A 136 27.70 5.56 16.80
CA LYS A 136 27.81 5.92 15.37
C LYS A 136 27.58 7.41 15.16
N ASN A 137 26.63 8.01 15.89
CA ASN A 137 26.25 9.42 15.77
C ASN A 137 27.01 10.37 16.72
N SER A 138 28.00 9.86 17.46
CA SER A 138 28.73 10.64 18.46
C SER A 138 30.14 11.05 18.01
N SER A 139 30.75 11.95 18.77
CA SER A 139 32.19 12.28 18.69
C SER A 139 33.07 11.43 19.61
N SER A 140 32.51 10.41 20.28
CA SER A 140 33.21 9.57 21.24
C SER A 140 34.43 8.88 20.61
N THR A 141 35.49 8.67 21.38
CA THR A 141 36.64 7.86 20.97
C THR A 141 36.58 6.44 21.54
N THR A 142 35.68 6.18 22.48
CA THR A 142 35.45 4.86 23.07
C THR A 142 34.62 4.02 22.12
N THR A 143 35.07 2.81 21.78
CA THR A 143 34.32 1.87 20.95
C THR A 143 33.25 1.13 21.75
N PRO A 144 32.10 0.77 21.14
CA PRO A 144 31.14 -0.09 21.79
C PRO A 144 31.78 -1.45 22.10
N SER A 145 31.42 -2.03 23.23
CA SER A 145 31.95 -3.32 23.68
C SER A 145 30.97 -4.44 23.35
N LEU A 146 31.49 -5.57 22.87
CA LEU A 146 30.75 -6.81 22.74
C LEU A 146 30.83 -7.57 24.06
N VAL A 147 29.67 -7.88 24.64
CA VAL A 147 29.56 -8.88 25.70
C VAL A 147 29.26 -10.22 25.03
N TYR A 148 30.16 -11.19 25.18
CA TYR A 148 30.06 -12.51 24.56
C TYR A 148 30.12 -13.59 25.63
N ASN A 149 29.22 -14.58 25.53
CA ASN A 149 29.22 -15.75 26.39
C ASN A 149 28.92 -17.00 25.58
N GLU A 150 29.62 -18.09 25.88
CA GLU A 150 29.18 -19.44 25.51
C GLU A 150 28.18 -19.94 26.55
N ILE A 151 27.11 -20.57 26.10
CA ILE A 151 26.02 -21.03 26.96
C ILE A 151 25.78 -22.52 26.78
N GLU A 152 25.43 -23.20 27.89
CA GLU A 152 25.20 -24.65 27.89
C GLU A 152 23.87 -25.06 27.24
N GLU A 153 22.93 -24.11 27.11
CA GLU A 153 21.63 -24.36 26.50
C GLU A 153 21.80 -24.78 25.04
N GLN A 154 21.26 -25.95 24.69
CA GLN A 154 21.25 -26.44 23.32
C GLN A 154 20.29 -25.62 22.45
N PHE A 155 20.82 -25.02 21.39
CA PHE A 155 20.07 -24.21 20.45
C PHE A 155 20.55 -24.48 19.02
N GLN A 156 19.62 -24.66 18.08
CA GLN A 156 19.92 -24.80 16.66
C GLN A 156 19.31 -23.61 15.90
N GLY A 157 20.14 -22.91 15.15
CA GLY A 157 19.75 -21.75 14.34
C GLY A 157 20.24 -20.44 14.92
N THR A 158 19.54 -19.35 14.63
CA THR A 158 19.93 -18.00 15.05
C THR A 158 18.70 -17.21 15.53
N GLU A 159 18.85 -16.47 16.62
CA GLU A 159 17.90 -15.49 17.11
C GLU A 159 18.60 -14.13 17.18
N VAL A 160 18.06 -13.12 16.51
CA VAL A 160 18.52 -11.74 16.56
C VAL A 160 17.41 -10.88 17.15
N VAL A 161 17.76 -10.10 18.18
CA VAL A 161 16.85 -9.17 18.84
C VAL A 161 17.43 -7.76 18.77
N LEU A 162 16.67 -6.84 18.19
CA LEU A 162 16.95 -5.42 18.15
C LEU A 162 15.98 -4.71 19.09
N LYS A 163 16.48 -3.91 20.02
CA LYS A 163 15.67 -3.07 20.90
C LYS A 163 16.13 -1.62 20.80
N LYS A 164 15.20 -0.69 21.01
CA LYS A 164 15.46 0.75 20.84
C LYS A 164 16.00 1.02 19.44
N VAL A 165 15.36 0.44 18.43
CA VAL A 165 15.64 0.74 17.03
C VAL A 165 15.34 2.22 16.81
N PHE A 166 16.13 2.89 15.96
CA PHE A 166 15.91 4.30 15.64
C PHE A 166 14.50 4.52 15.06
N ASP A 167 14.04 5.78 15.06
CA ASP A 167 12.70 6.09 14.58
C ASP A 167 12.54 5.73 13.10
N SER A 168 11.72 4.72 12.82
CA SER A 168 11.49 4.17 11.48
C SER A 168 9.99 4.11 11.21
N PRO A 169 9.51 4.53 10.02
CA PRO A 169 8.13 4.33 9.59
C PRO A 169 7.67 2.88 9.64
N LEU A 170 8.58 1.91 9.63
CA LEU A 170 8.29 0.48 9.79
C LEU A 170 7.41 0.18 11.02
N PHE A 171 7.63 0.89 12.14
CA PHE A 171 6.85 0.70 13.37
C PHE A 171 5.46 1.36 13.33
N GLN A 172 5.11 2.06 12.25
CA GLN A 172 3.79 2.65 12.04
C GLN A 172 2.92 1.77 11.12
N LEU A 173 3.49 0.70 10.57
CA LEU A 173 2.78 -0.19 9.67
C LEU A 173 1.76 -1.04 10.42
N SER A 174 0.61 -1.26 9.77
CA SER A 174 -0.38 -2.23 10.20
C SER A 174 0.11 -3.66 9.99
N PHE A 175 -0.58 -4.63 10.59
CA PHE A 175 -0.25 -6.05 10.43
C PHE A 175 -0.20 -6.49 8.96
N ASN A 176 -1.19 -6.08 8.16
CA ASN A 176 -1.26 -6.46 6.75
C ASN A 176 -0.21 -5.74 5.91
N GLN A 177 0.13 -4.51 6.25
CA GLN A 177 1.24 -3.79 5.61
C GLN A 177 2.58 -4.47 5.88
N LEU A 178 2.83 -4.95 7.11
CA LEU A 178 4.02 -5.76 7.42
C LEU A 178 4.06 -7.07 6.63
N LYS A 179 2.93 -7.80 6.54
CA LYS A 179 2.84 -8.99 5.68
C LYS A 179 3.17 -8.65 4.23
N PHE A 180 2.69 -7.52 3.73
CA PHE A 180 2.94 -7.06 2.37
C PHE A 180 4.43 -6.77 2.14
N VAL A 181 5.06 -6.01 3.04
CA VAL A 181 6.50 -5.72 3.00
C VAL A 181 7.31 -7.02 3.00
N LEU A 182 7.04 -7.93 3.93
CA LEU A 182 7.73 -9.21 4.01
C LEU A 182 7.64 -9.98 2.68
N ARG A 183 6.45 -10.09 2.10
CA ARG A 183 6.24 -10.88 0.88
C ARG A 183 6.62 -10.18 -0.44
N THR A 184 6.91 -8.87 -0.44
CA THR A 184 7.19 -8.13 -1.68
C THR A 184 8.53 -7.40 -1.70
N ARG A 185 9.24 -7.36 -0.56
CA ARG A 185 10.49 -6.61 -0.39
C ARG A 185 11.59 -7.38 0.37
N THR A 186 11.30 -8.61 0.82
CA THR A 186 12.24 -9.41 1.62
C THR A 186 12.31 -10.86 1.13
N ALA A 187 13.25 -11.65 1.67
CA ALA A 187 13.45 -13.04 1.25
C ALA A 187 12.24 -13.93 1.54
N ILE A 188 11.34 -13.52 2.44
CA ILE A 188 10.06 -14.20 2.68
C ILE A 188 9.17 -14.21 1.44
N GLY A 189 9.28 -13.17 0.60
CA GLY A 189 8.59 -13.01 -0.68
C GLY A 189 9.14 -13.85 -1.81
N ASN A 190 9.59 -15.08 -1.53
CA ASN A 190 10.35 -15.90 -2.46
C ASN A 190 9.69 -16.02 -3.85
N THR A 191 10.30 -15.41 -4.86
CA THR A 191 9.80 -15.40 -6.24
C THR A 191 10.04 -16.72 -6.96
N ASN A 192 11.02 -17.54 -6.53
CA ASN A 192 11.32 -18.82 -7.18
C ASN A 192 10.10 -19.76 -7.18
N SER A 193 9.27 -19.65 -6.13
CA SER A 193 7.98 -20.35 -5.99
C SER A 193 7.00 -20.11 -7.16
N LEU A 194 7.21 -19.06 -7.96
CA LEU A 194 6.40 -18.77 -9.14
C LEU A 194 6.68 -19.73 -10.32
N TRP A 195 7.87 -20.33 -10.36
CA TRP A 195 8.32 -21.15 -11.50
C TRP A 195 8.69 -22.57 -11.11
N ASN A 196 9.21 -22.76 -9.90
CA ASN A 196 9.72 -24.03 -9.41
C ASN A 196 9.19 -24.29 -7.99
N GLU A 197 9.18 -25.55 -7.58
CA GLU A 197 9.10 -25.88 -6.15
C GLU A 197 10.40 -25.41 -5.46
N ASP A 198 10.27 -24.83 -4.28
CA ASP A 198 11.39 -24.39 -3.43
C ASP A 198 11.22 -25.02 -2.03
N ILE A 199 12.19 -24.82 -1.14
CA ILE A 199 12.13 -25.26 0.24
C ILE A 199 10.88 -24.73 0.94
N ASN A 200 10.23 -25.59 1.74
CA ASN A 200 9.14 -25.16 2.59
C ASN A 200 9.70 -24.44 3.82
N ILE A 201 9.28 -23.19 4.05
CA ILE A 201 9.64 -22.43 5.24
C ILE A 201 8.35 -21.92 5.88
N ASP A 202 8.09 -22.37 7.11
CA ASP A 202 6.98 -21.91 7.91
C ASP A 202 7.36 -20.57 8.55
N VAL A 203 6.70 -19.49 8.12
CA VAL A 203 6.99 -18.14 8.59
C VAL A 203 5.87 -17.67 9.51
N THR A 204 6.17 -17.42 10.78
CA THR A 204 5.22 -16.84 11.73
C THR A 204 5.52 -15.36 11.93
N LEU A 205 4.53 -14.49 11.68
CA LEU A 205 4.61 -13.07 12.01
C LEU A 205 3.83 -12.79 13.29
N ILE A 206 4.49 -12.15 14.25
CA ILE A 206 3.92 -11.60 15.48
C ILE A 206 4.08 -10.08 15.41
N HIS A 207 2.99 -9.34 15.52
CA HIS A 207 3.01 -7.87 15.53
C HIS A 207 2.36 -7.36 16.79
N VAL A 208 3.06 -6.50 17.51
CA VAL A 208 2.48 -5.67 18.57
C VAL A 208 2.32 -4.27 18.00
N ASN A 209 1.08 -3.77 17.91
CA ASN A 209 0.80 -2.43 17.37
C ASN A 209 1.26 -1.32 18.36
N GLN A 210 1.01 -0.06 18.03
CA GLN A 210 1.38 1.08 18.88
C GLN A 210 0.58 1.13 20.19
N ASP A 211 -0.64 0.58 20.18
CA ASP A 211 -1.54 0.51 21.33
C ASP A 211 -1.21 -0.67 22.27
N GLY A 212 -0.38 -1.62 21.83
CA GLY A 212 0.03 -2.81 22.57
C GLY A 212 -0.73 -4.09 22.22
N ASP A 213 -1.67 -4.04 21.27
CA ASP A 213 -2.39 -5.22 20.81
C ASP A 213 -1.48 -6.13 19.99
N SER A 214 -1.51 -7.42 20.31
CA SER A 214 -0.71 -8.43 19.62
C SER A 214 -1.55 -9.24 18.64
N LYS A 215 -1.10 -9.32 17.39
CA LYS A 215 -1.65 -10.20 16.35
C LYS A 215 -0.58 -11.16 15.86
N GLN A 216 -0.97 -12.42 15.62
CA GLN A 216 -0.08 -13.46 15.14
C GLN A 216 -0.72 -14.24 14.00
N GLU A 217 0.01 -14.48 12.92
CA GLU A 217 -0.43 -15.30 11.79
C GLU A 217 0.76 -15.96 11.08
N ASN A 218 0.50 -17.07 10.39
CA ASN A 218 1.47 -17.60 9.44
C ASN A 218 1.44 -16.80 8.13
N VAL A 219 2.62 -16.42 7.66
CA VAL A 219 2.85 -15.72 6.40
C VAL A 219 3.34 -16.73 5.39
N LYS A 220 2.75 -16.71 4.20
CA LYS A 220 3.18 -17.59 3.10
C LYS A 220 4.59 -17.23 2.66
N PHE A 221 5.48 -18.22 2.61
CA PHE A 221 6.80 -18.11 2.00
C PHE A 221 6.67 -18.11 0.47
N GLY A 222 6.51 -16.92 -0.11
CA GLY A 222 6.32 -16.73 -1.53
C GLY A 222 5.82 -15.32 -1.86
N TYR A 223 6.17 -14.85 -3.05
CA TYR A 223 5.83 -13.49 -3.49
C TYR A 223 4.32 -13.22 -3.45
N TRP A 224 3.91 -12.03 -3.01
CA TRP A 224 2.49 -11.63 -3.01
C TRP A 224 2.10 -11.06 -4.37
N LEU A 225 1.45 -11.88 -5.19
CA LEU A 225 1.06 -11.46 -6.53
C LEU A 225 -0.22 -10.60 -6.51
N PRO A 226 -0.32 -9.59 -7.41
CA PRO A 226 -1.58 -8.86 -7.60
C PRO A 226 -2.75 -9.76 -7.98
N THR A 227 -2.48 -10.88 -8.66
CA THR A 227 -3.50 -11.83 -9.11
C THR A 227 -3.84 -12.93 -8.10
N GLU A 228 -3.29 -12.89 -6.88
CA GLU A 228 -3.45 -13.97 -5.89
C GLU A 228 -4.90 -14.05 -5.35
N ILE A 229 -5.49 -12.92 -4.94
CA ILE A 229 -6.89 -12.81 -4.45
C ILE A 229 -7.94 -12.96 -5.55
N LEU A 230 -7.56 -12.72 -6.80
CA LEU A 230 -8.50 -12.74 -7.91
C LEU A 230 -8.98 -14.17 -8.20
N ASP A 231 -10.29 -14.34 -8.32
CA ASP A 231 -10.89 -15.60 -8.75
C ASP A 231 -10.52 -15.94 -10.21
N LYS A 232 -10.89 -17.14 -10.67
CA LYS A 232 -10.61 -17.59 -12.05
C LYS A 232 -11.39 -16.81 -13.13
N GLN A 233 -12.48 -16.14 -12.75
CA GLN A 233 -13.29 -15.31 -13.66
C GLN A 233 -12.75 -13.88 -13.76
N SER A 234 -11.97 -13.41 -12.78
CA SER A 234 -11.38 -12.07 -12.71
C SER A 234 -9.93 -12.02 -13.19
N LYS A 235 -9.36 -13.15 -13.60
CA LYS A 235 -8.03 -13.20 -14.25
C LYS A 235 -7.99 -14.13 -15.47
N ILE A 236 -7.00 -13.94 -16.32
CA ILE A 236 -6.73 -14.81 -17.48
C ILE A 236 -5.24 -14.84 -17.80
N ASP A 237 -4.71 -16.02 -18.07
CA ASP A 237 -3.36 -16.16 -18.63
C ASP A 237 -3.37 -15.67 -20.09
N LEU A 238 -2.36 -14.88 -20.46
CA LEU A 238 -2.23 -14.38 -21.82
C LEU A 238 -2.12 -15.50 -22.85
N GLU A 239 -1.50 -16.63 -22.50
CA GLU A 239 -1.41 -17.80 -23.38
C GLU A 239 -2.80 -18.45 -23.57
N ASP A 240 -3.56 -18.61 -22.49
CA ASP A 240 -4.95 -19.12 -22.55
C ASP A 240 -5.84 -18.25 -23.45
N TYR A 241 -5.62 -16.92 -23.42
CA TYR A 241 -6.31 -16.01 -24.32
C TYR A 241 -5.91 -16.23 -25.79
N TYR A 242 -4.62 -16.38 -26.09
CA TYR A 242 -4.18 -16.64 -27.46
C TYR A 242 -4.67 -18.00 -27.97
N GLU A 243 -4.69 -19.04 -27.14
CA GLU A 243 -5.31 -20.31 -27.47
C GLU A 243 -6.82 -20.17 -27.76
N TYR A 244 -7.52 -19.37 -26.98
CA TYR A 244 -8.94 -19.10 -27.20
C TYR A 244 -9.21 -18.41 -28.54
N VAL A 245 -8.33 -17.48 -28.94
CA VAL A 245 -8.42 -16.77 -30.22
C VAL A 245 -7.98 -17.63 -31.40
N SER A 246 -7.03 -18.55 -31.22
CA SER A 246 -6.53 -19.40 -32.31
C SER A 246 -7.48 -20.55 -32.69
N LYS A 247 -8.34 -20.99 -31.75
CA LYS A 247 -9.28 -22.11 -31.97
C LYS A 247 -10.38 -21.83 -33.01
N SER A 248 -10.70 -20.56 -33.31
CA SER A 248 -11.70 -20.18 -34.31
C SER A 248 -11.58 -18.68 -34.62
N ASP A 249 -12.06 -18.23 -35.78
CA ASP A 249 -12.15 -16.79 -36.08
C ASP A 249 -13.06 -16.07 -35.08
N ARG A 250 -12.45 -15.43 -34.08
CA ARG A 250 -13.14 -14.65 -33.04
C ARG A 250 -13.35 -13.22 -33.49
N THR A 251 -14.59 -12.76 -33.40
CA THR A 251 -14.96 -11.35 -33.60
C THR A 251 -14.35 -10.45 -32.52
N ASP A 252 -14.24 -9.15 -32.82
CA ASP A 252 -13.77 -8.16 -31.83
C ASP A 252 -14.72 -8.06 -30.62
N HIS A 253 -16.00 -8.40 -30.79
CA HIS A 253 -16.96 -8.47 -29.68
C HIS A 253 -16.65 -9.65 -28.75
N GLU A 254 -16.44 -10.86 -29.27
CA GLU A 254 -16.08 -12.04 -28.46
C GLU A 254 -14.77 -11.82 -27.69
N LYS A 255 -13.77 -11.19 -28.32
CA LYS A 255 -12.50 -10.83 -27.67
C LYS A 255 -12.70 -9.87 -26.50
N ARG A 256 -13.56 -8.85 -26.67
CA ARG A 256 -13.94 -7.92 -25.59
C ARG A 256 -14.63 -8.65 -24.46
N VAL A 257 -15.63 -9.48 -24.75
CA VAL A 257 -16.36 -10.25 -23.74
C VAL A 257 -15.40 -11.17 -22.97
N LYS A 258 -14.43 -11.79 -23.64
CA LYS A 258 -13.46 -12.67 -23.02
C LYS A 258 -12.50 -11.95 -22.06
N LEU A 259 -12.16 -10.69 -22.32
CA LEU A 259 -11.18 -9.89 -21.56
C LEU A 259 -11.81 -8.85 -20.62
N LYS A 260 -13.12 -8.63 -20.70
CA LYS A 260 -13.86 -7.71 -19.82
C LYS A 260 -13.66 -8.12 -18.36
N ASP A 261 -13.49 -7.14 -17.48
CA ASP A 261 -13.42 -7.30 -16.02
C ASP A 261 -12.27 -8.21 -15.53
N LYS A 262 -11.23 -8.42 -16.35
CA LYS A 262 -10.14 -9.35 -16.06
C LYS A 262 -8.77 -8.69 -15.99
N VAL A 263 -7.97 -9.14 -15.03
CA VAL A 263 -6.51 -8.93 -15.04
C VAL A 263 -5.86 -9.97 -15.94
N ILE A 264 -5.12 -9.51 -16.94
CA ILE A 264 -4.35 -10.40 -17.82
C ILE A 264 -2.97 -10.57 -17.21
N TYR A 265 -2.48 -11.80 -17.11
CA TYR A 265 -1.12 -12.05 -16.63
C TYR A 265 -0.35 -13.00 -17.55
N LYS A 266 0.97 -13.01 -17.44
CA LYS A 266 1.85 -13.93 -18.18
C LYS A 266 3.12 -14.23 -17.38
N LYS A 267 3.57 -15.47 -17.45
CA LYS A 267 4.92 -15.88 -17.06
C LYS A 267 5.80 -16.02 -18.30
N MET A 268 7.07 -15.68 -18.19
CA MET A 268 7.99 -15.59 -19.33
C MET A 268 9.43 -15.88 -18.92
N ILE A 269 10.24 -16.25 -19.90
CA ILE A 269 11.69 -16.45 -19.74
C ILE A 269 12.37 -15.77 -20.93
N PHE A 270 13.35 -14.92 -20.64
CA PHE A 270 14.18 -14.24 -21.63
C PHE A 270 15.59 -14.81 -21.57
N ASP A 271 16.14 -15.17 -22.73
CA ASP A 271 17.57 -15.48 -22.87
C ASP A 271 18.33 -14.19 -23.22
N HIS A 272 19.18 -13.74 -22.30
CA HIS A 272 20.07 -12.60 -22.50
C HIS A 272 21.52 -13.07 -22.53
N HIS A 273 22.02 -13.47 -23.69
CA HIS A 273 23.41 -13.95 -23.85
C HIS A 273 23.75 -15.15 -22.94
N GLY A 274 22.86 -16.14 -22.84
CA GLY A 274 23.03 -17.33 -22.01
C GLY A 274 22.56 -17.16 -20.55
N ARG A 275 22.07 -15.97 -20.20
CA ARG A 275 21.46 -15.67 -18.89
C ARG A 275 19.95 -15.77 -19.00
N ASN A 276 19.35 -16.69 -18.24
CA ASN A 276 17.90 -16.82 -18.16
C ASN A 276 17.31 -15.82 -17.15
N ILE A 277 16.57 -14.85 -17.66
CA ILE A 277 15.81 -13.88 -16.85
C ILE A 277 14.35 -14.30 -16.88
N LYS A 278 13.79 -14.66 -15.71
CA LYS A 278 12.38 -15.03 -15.63
C LYS A 278 11.55 -13.78 -15.38
N GLY A 279 10.34 -13.74 -15.93
CA GLY A 279 9.42 -12.62 -15.77
C GLY A 279 8.03 -13.10 -15.35
N TYR A 280 7.39 -12.29 -14.52
CA TYR A 280 5.95 -12.30 -14.32
C TYR A 280 5.43 -10.91 -14.65
N ALA A 281 4.36 -10.81 -15.42
CA ALA A 281 3.74 -9.54 -15.74
C ALA A 281 2.23 -9.61 -15.66
N CYS A 282 1.59 -8.51 -15.28
CA CYS A 282 0.14 -8.38 -15.39
C CYS A 282 -0.28 -6.99 -15.88
N PHE A 283 -1.46 -6.96 -16.50
CA PHE A 283 -2.12 -5.78 -17.04
C PHE A 283 -3.52 -5.67 -16.45
N VAL A 284 -3.80 -4.56 -15.76
CA VAL A 284 -5.10 -4.29 -15.13
C VAL A 284 -6.03 -3.46 -16.02
N PRO A 285 -7.36 -3.66 -15.96
CA PRO A 285 -8.30 -2.91 -16.80
C PRO A 285 -8.30 -1.40 -16.57
N LYS A 286 -8.11 -0.95 -15.32
CA LYS A 286 -8.08 0.47 -14.93
C LYS A 286 -6.99 0.69 -13.88
N ARG A 287 -6.50 1.93 -13.77
CA ARG A 287 -5.51 2.29 -12.73
C ARG A 287 -6.05 2.09 -11.32
N LYS A 288 -7.34 2.42 -11.12
CA LYS A 288 -8.07 2.22 -9.86
C LYS A 288 -8.04 0.77 -9.35
N THR A 289 -7.86 -0.22 -10.23
CA THR A 289 -7.73 -1.63 -9.84
C THR A 289 -6.58 -1.85 -8.85
N TRP A 290 -5.51 -1.06 -8.90
CA TRP A 290 -4.44 -1.14 -7.91
C TRP A 290 -4.88 -0.73 -6.51
N ASP A 291 -5.67 0.34 -6.43
CA ASP A 291 -6.27 0.83 -5.18
C ASP A 291 -7.28 -0.20 -4.67
N ASP A 292 -8.13 -0.72 -5.54
CA ASP A 292 -9.14 -1.72 -5.19
C ASP A 292 -8.48 -3.01 -4.67
N LEU A 293 -7.37 -3.46 -5.27
CA LEU A 293 -6.56 -4.57 -4.75
C LEU A 293 -5.97 -4.25 -3.37
N THR A 294 -5.40 -3.05 -3.20
CA THR A 294 -4.81 -2.61 -1.92
C THR A 294 -5.85 -2.61 -0.80
N VAL A 295 -7.05 -2.09 -1.08
CA VAL A 295 -8.17 -2.07 -0.13
C VAL A 295 -8.67 -3.49 0.16
N ALA A 296 -8.82 -4.33 -0.85
CA ALA A 296 -9.34 -5.69 -0.68
C ALA A 296 -8.44 -6.61 0.16
N TYR A 297 -7.14 -6.34 0.20
CA TYR A 297 -6.21 -7.02 1.12
C TYR A 297 -6.12 -6.36 2.50
N SER A 298 -6.95 -5.35 2.77
CA SER A 298 -6.93 -4.56 4.00
C SER A 298 -5.53 -4.02 4.32
N ILE A 299 -4.81 -3.62 3.26
CA ILE A 299 -3.47 -3.03 3.36
C ILE A 299 -3.60 -1.54 3.67
N ALA A 300 -4.49 -0.84 2.98
CA ALA A 300 -4.78 0.57 3.22
C ALA A 300 -6.28 0.84 3.02
N THR A 301 -6.81 1.83 3.71
CA THR A 301 -8.20 2.28 3.51
C THR A 301 -8.31 3.24 2.33
N PRO A 302 -9.51 3.42 1.75
CA PRO A 302 -9.73 4.43 0.72
C PRO A 302 -9.28 5.84 1.14
N GLU A 303 -9.49 6.21 2.41
CA GLU A 303 -9.07 7.50 2.99
C GLU A 303 -7.54 7.64 2.97
N GLN A 304 -6.82 6.58 3.36
CA GLN A 304 -5.36 6.56 3.33
C GLN A 304 -4.81 6.72 1.90
N ILE A 305 -5.40 6.02 0.93
CA ILE A 305 -4.99 6.12 -0.48
C ILE A 305 -5.28 7.52 -1.05
N SER A 306 -6.33 8.18 -0.59
CA SER A 306 -6.66 9.55 -1.00
C SER A 306 -5.79 10.62 -0.31
N ASN A 307 -5.06 10.28 0.74
CA ASN A 307 -4.21 11.19 1.49
C ASN A 307 -2.80 11.23 0.90
N SER A 308 -2.42 12.37 0.32
CA SER A 308 -1.11 12.55 -0.34
C SER A 308 0.07 12.36 0.61
N GLU A 309 0.00 12.85 1.85
CA GLU A 309 1.10 12.68 2.82
C GLU A 309 1.28 11.21 3.21
N TRP A 310 0.17 10.47 3.34
CA TRP A 310 0.21 9.05 3.62
C TRP A 310 0.80 8.28 2.43
N VAL A 311 0.38 8.59 1.20
CA VAL A 311 0.90 7.95 -0.02
C VAL A 311 2.39 8.24 -0.22
N ASP A 312 2.83 9.48 -0.02
CA ASP A 312 4.24 9.86 -0.16
C ASP A 312 5.11 9.05 0.81
N ARG A 313 4.60 8.77 2.01
CA ARG A 313 5.31 8.04 3.05
C ARG A 313 5.22 6.52 2.93
N PHE A 314 4.07 5.99 2.50
CA PHE A 314 3.75 4.56 2.57
C PHE A 314 3.40 3.95 1.20
N SER A 315 3.68 4.62 0.08
CA SER A 315 3.47 4.05 -1.27
C SER A 315 4.13 2.68 -1.47
N TYR A 316 5.21 2.38 -0.76
CA TYR A 316 5.88 1.08 -0.86
C TYR A 316 5.08 -0.10 -0.30
N VAL A 317 4.01 0.17 0.48
CA VAL A 317 3.12 -0.88 1.01
C VAL A 317 1.88 -1.10 0.17
N THR A 318 1.69 -0.42 -0.96
CA THR A 318 0.50 -0.61 -1.81
C THR A 318 0.79 -1.45 -3.04
N PHE A 319 -0.25 -2.01 -3.66
CA PHE A 319 -0.11 -2.51 -5.03
C PHE A 319 -0.02 -1.31 -5.97
N HIS A 320 0.94 -1.34 -6.88
CA HIS A 320 1.08 -0.31 -7.90
C HIS A 320 1.74 -0.84 -9.17
N SER A 321 1.55 -0.12 -10.27
CA SER A 321 2.27 -0.38 -11.51
C SER A 321 3.77 -0.16 -11.34
N GLY A 322 4.56 -0.82 -12.18
CA GLY A 322 6.00 -0.62 -12.23
C GLY A 322 6.75 -1.82 -12.81
N ILE A 323 8.05 -1.65 -12.93
CA ILE A 323 8.98 -2.70 -13.34
C ILE A 323 9.90 -2.96 -12.15
N PHE A 324 9.79 -4.13 -11.54
CA PHE A 324 10.53 -4.51 -10.35
C PHE A 324 11.47 -5.66 -10.65
N THR A 325 12.46 -5.83 -9.78
CA THR A 325 13.42 -6.93 -9.89
C THR A 325 13.52 -7.73 -8.60
N SER A 326 13.97 -8.96 -8.77
CA SER A 326 14.22 -9.94 -7.72
C SER A 326 15.49 -10.70 -8.06
N VAL A 327 16.21 -11.15 -7.03
CA VAL A 327 17.51 -11.82 -7.17
C VAL A 327 17.56 -13.01 -6.24
N LYS A 328 17.87 -14.18 -6.81
CA LYS A 328 18.01 -15.45 -6.07
C LYS A 328 16.74 -15.77 -5.24
N GLY A 329 15.58 -15.42 -5.78
CA GLY A 329 14.28 -15.57 -5.14
C GLY A 329 13.86 -14.38 -4.28
N MET A 330 14.74 -13.45 -3.92
CA MET A 330 14.38 -12.35 -3.03
C MET A 330 13.97 -11.10 -3.82
N PRO A 331 12.71 -10.64 -3.70
CA PRO A 331 12.27 -9.39 -4.30
C PRO A 331 12.96 -8.20 -3.63
N THR A 332 13.38 -7.24 -4.45
CA THR A 332 14.24 -6.14 -3.98
C THR A 332 13.45 -4.90 -3.63
N GLY A 333 12.22 -4.77 -4.16
CA GLY A 333 11.44 -3.53 -4.09
C GLY A 333 11.94 -2.41 -5.00
N ILE A 334 13.07 -2.59 -5.69
CA ILE A 334 13.68 -1.56 -6.52
C ILE A 334 12.96 -1.53 -7.87
N SER A 335 12.49 -0.35 -8.24
CA SER A 335 11.86 -0.12 -9.54
C SER A 335 12.87 0.31 -10.60
N VAL A 336 12.62 -0.08 -11.84
CA VAL A 336 13.26 0.44 -13.05
C VAL A 336 12.28 1.39 -13.75
N ASP A 337 12.76 2.56 -14.21
CA ASP A 337 11.87 3.50 -14.89
C ASP A 337 11.21 2.87 -16.12
N THR A 338 10.00 3.31 -16.42
CA THR A 338 9.29 2.88 -17.63
C THR A 338 10.02 3.34 -18.89
N PRO A 339 10.15 2.49 -19.92
CA PRO A 339 10.76 2.89 -21.18
C PRO A 339 9.84 3.83 -21.98
N ILE A 340 10.45 4.66 -22.83
CA ILE A 340 9.72 5.54 -23.74
C ILE A 340 9.07 4.71 -24.86
N THR A 341 7.75 4.82 -24.96
CA THR A 341 6.84 4.14 -25.88
C THR A 341 5.74 5.11 -26.34
N GLY A 342 5.11 4.84 -27.49
CA GLY A 342 4.04 5.71 -28.03
C GLY A 342 2.70 5.69 -27.25
N ALA A 343 2.60 4.91 -26.17
CA ALA A 343 1.40 4.79 -25.34
C ALA A 343 1.73 4.92 -23.85
N GLN A 344 2.41 6.00 -23.47
CA GLN A 344 2.83 6.23 -22.07
C GLN A 344 1.68 6.16 -21.07
N GLY A 345 0.47 6.58 -21.47
CA GLY A 345 -0.71 6.56 -20.61
C GLY A 345 -1.17 5.19 -20.10
N ALA A 346 -0.72 4.08 -20.71
CA ALA A 346 -1.09 2.73 -20.31
C ALA A 346 -0.05 2.05 -19.40
N TRP A 347 1.16 2.59 -19.23
CA TRP A 347 2.14 2.05 -18.28
C TRP A 347 1.63 1.95 -16.83
N PRO A 348 0.82 2.91 -16.33
CA PRO A 348 0.24 2.82 -15.00
C PRO A 348 -0.74 1.65 -14.79
N GLN A 349 -1.02 0.85 -15.83
CA GLN A 349 -1.83 -0.38 -15.73
C GLN A 349 -0.96 -1.65 -15.71
N VAL A 350 0.36 -1.52 -15.76
CA VAL A 350 1.27 -2.65 -15.96
C VAL A 350 2.17 -2.84 -14.75
N PHE A 351 2.20 -4.08 -14.26
CA PHE A 351 3.16 -4.55 -13.29
C PHE A 351 4.03 -5.62 -13.94
N ILE A 352 5.35 -5.52 -13.76
CA ILE A 352 6.33 -6.51 -14.22
C ILE A 352 7.31 -6.79 -13.09
N LEU A 353 7.59 -8.05 -12.85
CA LEU A 353 8.62 -8.54 -11.93
C LEU A 353 9.60 -9.41 -12.70
N PHE A 354 10.88 -9.02 -12.72
CA PHE A 354 11.97 -9.82 -13.28
C PHE A 354 12.74 -10.52 -12.17
N GLU A 355 12.86 -11.84 -12.26
CA GLU A 355 13.78 -12.65 -11.43
C GLU A 355 15.06 -12.89 -12.21
N ASP A 356 16.17 -12.48 -11.60
CA ASP A 356 17.47 -12.51 -12.24
C ASP A 356 18.58 -12.88 -11.27
N ARG A 357 19.03 -14.14 -11.33
CA ARG A 357 20.04 -14.70 -10.42
C ARG A 357 21.40 -14.01 -10.50
N LEU A 358 21.77 -13.44 -11.65
CA LEU A 358 23.09 -12.83 -11.88
C LEU A 358 23.06 -11.31 -11.66
N LEU A 359 21.96 -10.76 -11.15
CA LEU A 359 21.86 -9.32 -10.89
C LEU A 359 22.62 -9.00 -9.62
N LYS A 360 23.72 -8.24 -9.77
CA LYS A 360 24.53 -7.76 -8.65
C LYS A 360 24.14 -6.33 -8.31
N PHE A 361 23.86 -6.08 -7.03
CA PHE A 361 23.60 -4.74 -6.51
C PHE A 361 24.84 -4.14 -5.86
N ASP A 362 24.96 -2.82 -5.94
CA ASP A 362 25.86 -2.08 -5.06
C ASP A 362 25.40 -2.14 -3.60
N ILE A 363 26.33 -1.90 -2.66
CA ILE A 363 26.05 -2.00 -1.22
C ILE A 363 24.85 -1.09 -0.89
N GLY A 364 23.84 -1.64 -0.21
CA GLY A 364 22.67 -0.89 0.28
C GLY A 364 21.55 -0.60 -0.72
N ARG A 365 21.59 -1.13 -1.96
CA ARG A 365 20.39 -1.24 -2.83
C ARG A 365 19.64 0.09 -3.13
N LYS A 366 20.28 1.00 -3.86
CA LYS A 366 19.66 2.31 -4.19
C LYS A 366 18.88 2.35 -5.51
N SER A 367 19.31 1.60 -6.52
CA SER A 367 18.71 1.68 -7.86
C SER A 367 19.39 0.71 -8.83
N ILE A 368 18.72 0.46 -9.96
CA ILE A 368 19.32 -0.20 -11.12
C ILE A 368 19.54 0.87 -12.19
N HIS A 369 20.79 1.04 -12.61
CA HIS A 369 21.17 2.05 -13.59
C HIS A 369 21.99 1.47 -14.75
N GLY A 370 22.21 2.30 -15.76
CA GLY A 370 23.07 1.99 -16.90
C GLY A 370 22.61 0.78 -17.70
N MET A 371 23.55 -0.13 -18.00
CA MET A 371 23.32 -1.25 -18.90
C MET A 371 22.32 -2.26 -18.33
N GLN A 372 22.35 -2.54 -17.03
CA GLN A 372 21.40 -3.45 -16.37
C GLN A 372 19.96 -2.93 -16.50
N ALA A 373 19.74 -1.65 -16.21
CA ALA A 373 18.43 -1.02 -16.37
C ALA A 373 17.93 -1.10 -17.82
N LYS A 374 18.84 -0.92 -18.79
CA LYS A 374 18.51 -1.00 -20.21
C LYS A 374 18.01 -2.39 -20.63
N ILE A 375 18.59 -3.46 -20.06
CA ILE A 375 18.14 -4.85 -20.31
C ILE A 375 16.67 -5.00 -19.90
N TYR A 376 16.33 -4.65 -18.66
CA TYR A 376 14.96 -4.77 -18.17
C TYR A 376 13.99 -3.83 -18.90
N LYS A 377 14.41 -2.60 -19.23
CA LYS A 377 13.62 -1.66 -20.04
C LYS A 377 13.30 -2.23 -21.43
N ASN A 378 14.22 -2.96 -22.06
CA ASN A 378 13.99 -3.58 -23.36
C ASN A 378 12.96 -4.71 -23.26
N TYR A 379 13.13 -5.64 -22.32
CA TYR A 379 12.17 -6.74 -22.13
C TYR A 379 10.80 -6.24 -21.67
N ALA A 380 10.76 -5.25 -20.77
CA ALA A 380 9.50 -4.62 -20.37
C ALA A 380 8.77 -4.01 -21.58
N LYS A 381 9.49 -3.40 -22.52
CA LYS A 381 8.91 -2.85 -23.75
C LYS A 381 8.32 -3.93 -24.66
N GLU A 382 8.93 -5.11 -24.72
CA GLU A 382 8.39 -6.25 -25.47
C GLU A 382 7.07 -6.73 -24.86
N VAL A 383 7.05 -6.97 -23.54
CA VAL A 383 5.86 -7.36 -22.79
C VAL A 383 4.74 -6.32 -22.92
N PHE A 384 5.08 -5.04 -22.77
CA PHE A 384 4.13 -3.95 -22.88
C PHE A 384 3.50 -3.88 -24.28
N ARG A 385 4.26 -4.14 -25.35
CA ARG A 385 3.70 -4.17 -26.71
C ARG A 385 2.68 -5.30 -26.89
N GLU A 386 2.87 -6.44 -26.23
CA GLU A 386 1.88 -7.52 -26.24
C GLU A 386 0.58 -7.06 -25.58
N PHE A 387 0.65 -6.51 -24.36
CA PHE A 387 -0.53 -6.00 -23.68
C PHE A 387 -1.20 -4.84 -24.42
N GLN A 388 -0.42 -3.94 -25.01
CA GLN A 388 -0.94 -2.80 -25.77
C GLN A 388 -1.83 -3.25 -26.94
N ARG A 389 -1.52 -4.37 -27.61
CA ARG A 389 -2.37 -4.93 -28.67
C ARG A 389 -3.74 -5.38 -28.16
N LEU A 390 -3.82 -5.73 -26.88
CA LEU A 390 -5.06 -6.16 -26.22
C LEU A 390 -5.81 -5.02 -25.56
N SER A 391 -5.16 -3.89 -25.27
CA SER A 391 -5.75 -2.75 -24.54
C SER A 391 -7.12 -2.31 -25.06
N LYS A 392 -7.36 -2.37 -26.39
CA LYS A 392 -8.65 -2.02 -27.00
C LYS A 392 -9.81 -2.97 -26.64
N TYR A 393 -9.51 -4.16 -26.13
CA TYR A 393 -10.48 -5.17 -25.73
C TYR A 393 -10.69 -5.24 -24.23
N ILE A 394 -9.79 -4.62 -23.45
CA ILE A 394 -9.81 -4.66 -22.00
C ILE A 394 -10.65 -3.48 -21.51
N SER A 395 -11.62 -3.75 -20.64
CA SER A 395 -12.50 -2.74 -20.07
C SER A 395 -13.18 -3.28 -18.82
N GLY A 396 -13.82 -2.38 -18.06
CA GLY A 396 -14.64 -2.72 -16.91
C GLY A 396 -13.87 -2.77 -15.59
N ASP A 397 -14.47 -3.41 -14.59
CA ASP A 397 -14.02 -3.41 -13.20
C ASP A 397 -13.81 -4.86 -12.74
N VAL A 398 -12.67 -5.12 -12.10
CA VAL A 398 -12.32 -6.47 -11.67
C VAL A 398 -13.15 -6.81 -10.45
N VAL A 399 -13.85 -7.95 -10.48
CA VAL A 399 -14.54 -8.46 -9.29
C VAL A 399 -13.47 -9.00 -8.36
N ILE A 400 -13.26 -8.29 -7.25
CA ILE A 400 -12.41 -8.76 -6.16
C ILE A 400 -13.37 -9.38 -5.14
N ASP A 401 -13.12 -10.63 -4.78
CA ASP A 401 -13.89 -11.33 -3.76
C ASP A 401 -13.53 -10.72 -2.39
N SER A 402 -14.05 -9.53 -2.11
CA SER A 402 -14.07 -9.01 -0.75
C SER A 402 -15.05 -9.89 0.00
N GLN A 403 -14.55 -10.73 0.90
CA GLN A 403 -15.42 -11.39 1.87
C GLN A 403 -16.21 -10.29 2.57
N TRP A 404 -17.48 -10.15 2.20
CA TRP A 404 -18.39 -9.23 2.84
C TRP A 404 -18.56 -9.73 4.27
N ASP A 405 -17.81 -9.14 5.19
CA ASP A 405 -17.94 -9.43 6.61
C ASP A 405 -19.08 -8.59 7.16
N LYS A 406 -20.23 -9.25 7.29
CA LYS A 406 -21.43 -8.64 7.86
C LYS A 406 -21.15 -8.07 9.25
N ASP A 407 -20.39 -8.79 10.08
CA ASP A 407 -20.23 -8.43 11.49
C ASP A 407 -19.34 -7.19 11.63
N GLU A 408 -18.31 -7.06 10.78
CA GLU A 408 -17.47 -5.85 10.70
C GLU A 408 -18.28 -4.62 10.29
N ILE A 409 -19.12 -4.73 9.25
CA ILE A 409 -19.98 -3.62 8.78
C ILE A 409 -20.98 -3.22 9.87
N PHE A 410 -21.58 -4.19 10.57
CA PHE A 410 -22.50 -3.88 11.66
C PHE A 410 -21.78 -3.22 12.85
N ALA A 411 -20.55 -3.63 13.17
CA ALA A 411 -19.73 -2.96 14.18
C ALA A 411 -19.39 -1.50 13.80
N GLU A 412 -19.12 -1.22 12.52
CA GLU A 412 -18.95 0.16 12.04
C GLU A 412 -20.24 1.00 12.18
N ILE A 413 -21.40 0.42 11.85
CA ILE A 413 -22.71 1.07 11.97
C ILE A 413 -23.05 1.36 13.44
N GLU A 414 -22.73 0.45 14.36
CA GLU A 414 -22.94 0.63 15.79
C GLU A 414 -22.21 1.87 16.34
N ASN A 415 -21.00 2.14 15.82
CA ASN A 415 -20.18 3.29 16.17
C ASN A 415 -20.66 4.63 15.58
N LEU A 416 -21.68 4.63 14.71
CA LEU A 416 -22.25 5.88 14.19
C LEU A 416 -22.99 6.65 15.28
N LEU A 417 -22.95 7.98 15.20
CA LEU A 417 -23.74 8.84 16.07
C LEU A 417 -25.24 8.55 15.88
N PRO A 418 -26.01 8.43 16.98
CA PRO A 418 -27.45 8.31 16.89
C PRO A 418 -28.04 9.61 16.30
N LEU A 419 -29.12 9.45 15.53
CA LEU A 419 -29.81 10.58 14.91
C LEU A 419 -30.83 11.20 15.88
N ASP A 420 -31.55 10.38 16.64
CA ASP A 420 -32.48 10.76 17.71
C ASP A 420 -33.47 11.89 17.38
N VAL A 421 -33.93 11.98 16.12
CA VAL A 421 -34.94 12.96 15.72
C VAL A 421 -36.31 12.29 15.53
N PRO A 422 -37.40 12.81 16.14
CA PRO A 422 -38.76 12.37 15.83
C PRO A 422 -39.05 12.51 14.33
N GLY A 423 -39.86 11.62 13.73
CA GLY A 423 -40.33 11.80 12.35
C GLY A 423 -39.41 11.28 11.23
N THR A 424 -38.31 10.59 11.57
CA THR A 424 -37.51 9.77 10.64
C THR A 424 -37.35 8.36 11.20
N SER A 425 -37.31 7.35 10.31
CA SER A 425 -37.08 5.95 10.71
C SER A 425 -35.58 5.62 10.84
N PHE A 426 -34.70 6.54 10.44
CA PHE A 426 -33.25 6.36 10.55
C PHE A 426 -32.79 6.53 12.00
N ILE A 427 -32.09 5.52 12.53
CA ILE A 427 -31.60 5.51 13.92
C ILE A 427 -30.21 6.18 14.01
N LYS A 428 -29.43 6.13 12.93
CA LYS A 428 -28.05 6.62 12.88
C LYS A 428 -27.93 7.76 11.87
N THR A 429 -26.98 8.66 12.12
CA THR A 429 -26.64 9.75 11.18
C THR A 429 -26.13 9.18 9.85
N PRO A 430 -26.33 9.88 8.71
CA PRO A 430 -26.02 9.36 7.38
C PRO A 430 -24.52 9.24 7.06
N ARG A 431 -23.57 9.67 7.93
CA ARG A 431 -22.10 9.63 7.80
C ARG A 431 -21.58 9.42 6.36
N ASP A 432 -21.53 10.50 5.60
CA ASP A 432 -20.99 10.53 4.24
C ASP A 432 -21.72 9.66 3.19
N GLN A 433 -22.90 9.10 3.51
CA GLN A 433 -23.74 8.33 2.58
C GLN A 433 -24.86 9.19 1.97
N GLU A 434 -24.78 9.44 0.66
CA GLU A 434 -25.77 10.22 -0.11
C GLU A 434 -27.16 9.56 -0.11
N ALA A 435 -27.22 8.23 -0.19
CA ALA A 435 -28.47 7.47 -0.18
C ALA A 435 -29.26 7.66 1.12
N SER A 436 -28.57 7.74 2.26
CA SER A 436 -29.21 7.99 3.56
C SER A 436 -29.76 9.42 3.63
N VAL A 437 -29.05 10.42 3.09
CA VAL A 437 -29.55 11.81 2.99
C VAL A 437 -30.81 11.88 2.13
N ALA A 438 -30.80 11.21 0.97
CA ALA A 438 -31.97 11.12 0.11
C ALA A 438 -33.16 10.44 0.81
N GLY A 439 -32.90 9.34 1.54
CA GLY A 439 -33.90 8.64 2.34
C GLY A 439 -34.58 9.54 3.36
N ILE A 440 -33.79 10.28 4.15
CA ILE A 440 -34.31 11.23 5.15
C ILE A 440 -35.10 12.36 4.48
N PHE A 441 -34.65 12.87 3.32
CA PHE A 441 -35.36 13.89 2.56
C PHE A 441 -36.76 13.41 2.11
N PHE A 442 -36.87 12.18 1.58
CA PHE A 442 -38.15 11.61 1.19
C PHE A 442 -39.07 11.33 2.38
N GLU A 443 -38.54 10.92 3.55
CA GLU A 443 -39.34 10.83 4.77
C GLU A 443 -39.86 12.20 5.22
N CYS A 444 -39.04 13.25 5.11
CA CYS A 444 -39.47 14.61 5.41
C CYS A 444 -40.54 15.13 4.44
N LEU A 445 -40.51 14.73 3.17
CA LEU A 445 -41.61 14.99 2.23
C LEU A 445 -42.87 14.22 2.62
N GLY A 446 -42.74 12.94 3.00
CA GLY A 446 -43.85 12.07 3.36
C GLY A 446 -44.56 12.48 4.66
N ASN A 447 -43.83 13.11 5.58
CA ASN A 447 -44.33 13.61 6.86
C ASN A 447 -44.62 15.12 6.84
N ASP A 448 -44.77 15.73 5.65
CA ASP A 448 -45.11 17.15 5.45
C ASP A 448 -44.15 18.17 6.10
N ARG A 449 -42.92 17.76 6.44
CA ARG A 449 -41.86 18.66 6.95
C ARG A 449 -41.24 19.50 5.84
N ILE A 450 -41.06 18.89 4.67
CA ILE A 450 -40.72 19.59 3.44
C ILE A 450 -41.98 19.61 2.58
N THR A 451 -42.39 20.80 2.16
CA THR A 451 -43.62 21.04 1.42
C THR A 451 -43.34 21.80 0.13
N ASN A 452 -44.31 21.80 -0.80
CA ASN A 452 -44.24 22.49 -2.09
C ASN A 452 -43.19 21.96 -3.08
N ILE A 453 -42.64 20.77 -2.82
CA ILE A 453 -41.80 20.01 -3.75
C ILE A 453 -42.52 18.69 -4.04
N VAL A 454 -42.77 18.40 -5.32
CA VAL A 454 -43.40 17.15 -5.75
C VAL A 454 -42.39 16.35 -6.59
N PRO A 455 -41.79 15.28 -6.03
CA PRO A 455 -40.92 14.38 -6.80
C PRO A 455 -41.64 13.80 -8.02
N LEU A 456 -40.97 13.79 -9.17
CA LEU A 456 -41.48 13.13 -10.38
C LEU A 456 -40.80 11.78 -10.59
N VAL A 457 -39.47 11.75 -10.58
CA VAL A 457 -38.67 10.55 -10.78
C VAL A 457 -37.24 10.75 -10.27
N ALA A 458 -36.68 9.72 -9.64
CA ALA A 458 -35.27 9.66 -9.27
C ALA A 458 -34.44 8.94 -10.35
N GLY A 459 -33.22 9.41 -10.62
CA GLY A 459 -32.21 8.72 -11.44
C GLY A 459 -32.47 8.64 -12.95
N TYR A 460 -33.23 9.58 -13.54
CA TYR A 460 -33.52 9.51 -14.98
C TYR A 460 -32.28 9.76 -15.85
N LYS A 461 -31.94 8.78 -16.72
CA LYS A 461 -30.77 8.79 -17.64
C LYS A 461 -29.42 9.00 -16.94
N ASN A 462 -29.32 8.72 -15.65
CA ASN A 462 -28.09 8.79 -14.85
C ASN A 462 -27.37 10.17 -14.87
N LYS A 463 -28.08 11.27 -15.16
CA LYS A 463 -27.46 12.62 -15.17
C LYS A 463 -27.68 13.35 -13.85
N TYR A 464 -28.92 13.32 -13.35
CA TYR A 464 -29.32 14.02 -12.14
C TYR A 464 -30.08 13.08 -11.19
N ASP A 465 -29.99 13.36 -9.90
CA ASP A 465 -30.49 12.46 -8.87
C ASP A 465 -32.02 12.51 -8.78
N LEU A 466 -32.60 13.71 -8.80
CA LEU A 466 -34.06 13.89 -8.67
C LEU A 466 -34.61 14.99 -9.59
N TYR A 467 -35.65 14.62 -10.33
CA TYR A 467 -36.49 15.55 -11.08
C TYR A 467 -37.79 15.79 -10.29
N ALA A 468 -38.12 17.06 -10.04
CA ALA A 468 -39.29 17.42 -9.23
C ALA A 468 -40.03 18.64 -9.79
N LEU A 469 -41.21 18.92 -9.23
CA LEU A 469 -41.95 20.15 -9.43
C LEU A 469 -41.89 21.01 -8.17
N TRP A 470 -41.61 22.29 -8.36
CA TRP A 470 -41.87 23.34 -7.36
C TRP A 470 -42.99 24.22 -7.89
N GLY A 471 -44.21 23.98 -7.39
CA GLY A 471 -45.43 24.55 -8.00
C GLY A 471 -45.58 24.06 -9.45
N SER A 472 -45.54 24.98 -10.41
CA SER A 472 -45.54 24.68 -11.86
C SER A 472 -44.16 24.63 -12.50
N ARG A 473 -43.09 24.93 -11.75
CA ARG A 473 -41.71 24.96 -12.25
C ARG A 473 -41.08 23.57 -12.16
N LYS A 474 -40.43 23.14 -13.23
CA LYS A 474 -39.60 21.94 -13.25
C LYS A 474 -38.25 22.25 -12.62
N VAL A 475 -37.83 21.43 -11.66
CA VAL A 475 -36.58 21.62 -10.92
C VAL A 475 -35.76 20.33 -10.88
N VAL A 476 -34.44 20.50 -10.81
CA VAL A 476 -33.46 19.45 -10.63
C VAL A 476 -32.85 19.55 -9.24
N ILE A 477 -32.83 18.43 -8.52
CA ILE A 477 -32.33 18.31 -7.15
C ILE A 477 -31.23 17.25 -7.11
N GLU A 478 -30.12 17.59 -6.45
CA GLU A 478 -28.95 16.74 -6.26
C GLU A 478 -28.75 16.40 -4.80
N PHE A 479 -28.37 15.16 -4.48
CA PHE A 479 -28.08 14.74 -3.12
C PHE A 479 -26.58 14.63 -2.93
N LYS A 480 -26.08 15.21 -1.84
CA LYS A 480 -24.67 15.10 -1.45
C LYS A 480 -24.55 14.89 0.05
N ALA A 481 -23.66 14.00 0.47
CA ALA A 481 -23.49 13.79 1.90
C ALA A 481 -22.79 14.99 2.56
N LYS A 482 -21.82 15.58 1.86
CA LYS A 482 -21.21 16.89 2.17
C LYS A 482 -21.44 17.85 1.02
N LEU A 483 -21.79 19.10 1.31
CA LEU A 483 -22.09 20.09 0.28
C LEU A 483 -20.93 20.25 -0.70
N SER A 484 -19.68 20.27 -0.23
CA SER A 484 -18.52 20.49 -1.08
C SER A 484 -18.26 19.42 -2.14
N LYS A 485 -18.83 18.21 -1.99
CA LYS A 485 -18.69 17.15 -3.00
C LYS A 485 -19.35 17.50 -4.33
N ILE A 486 -20.32 18.41 -4.36
CA ILE A 486 -20.89 18.90 -5.63
C ILE A 486 -19.86 19.67 -6.49
N LEU A 487 -18.79 20.21 -5.88
CA LEU A 487 -17.74 20.91 -6.62
C LEU A 487 -16.98 19.98 -7.57
N ILE A 488 -16.86 18.69 -7.24
CA ILE A 488 -16.25 17.69 -8.11
C ILE A 488 -17.12 17.55 -9.36
N ASP A 489 -18.42 17.35 -9.18
CA ASP A 489 -19.38 17.19 -10.29
C ASP A 489 -19.37 18.40 -11.24
N PHE A 490 -19.23 19.62 -10.69
CA PHE A 490 -19.11 20.85 -11.47
C PHE A 490 -17.76 21.00 -12.18
N ASN A 491 -16.64 20.68 -11.53
CA ASN A 491 -15.30 20.78 -12.14
C ASN A 491 -15.12 19.76 -13.26
N ASP A 492 -15.70 18.57 -13.12
CA ASP A 492 -15.61 17.48 -14.10
C ASP A 492 -16.65 17.63 -15.24
N GLU A 493 -17.42 18.73 -15.26
CA GLU A 493 -18.50 19.02 -16.22
C GLU A 493 -19.58 17.92 -16.32
N THR A 494 -19.65 17.04 -15.32
CA THR A 494 -20.67 15.98 -15.25
C THR A 494 -22.06 16.57 -14.97
N LYS A 495 -22.10 17.65 -14.18
CA LYS A 495 -23.30 18.44 -13.86
C LYS A 495 -23.01 19.91 -14.08
N LEU A 496 -23.99 20.65 -14.57
CA LEU A 496 -23.82 22.08 -14.85
C LEU A 496 -24.49 22.93 -13.76
N PHE A 497 -23.77 23.94 -13.26
CA PHE A 497 -24.24 24.83 -12.19
C PHE A 497 -25.58 25.50 -12.52
N ASN A 498 -25.82 25.83 -13.80
CA ASN A 498 -27.05 26.46 -14.27
C ASN A 498 -28.21 25.48 -14.51
N GLU A 499 -27.97 24.17 -14.45
CA GLU A 499 -28.99 23.13 -14.62
C GLU A 499 -29.50 22.58 -13.28
N VAL A 500 -28.67 22.63 -12.22
CA VAL A 500 -29.06 22.22 -10.86
C VAL A 500 -29.81 23.37 -10.18
N ASN A 501 -30.98 23.08 -9.59
CA ASN A 501 -31.76 24.10 -8.88
C ASN A 501 -31.57 24.02 -7.36
N CYS A 502 -31.37 22.82 -6.83
CA CYS A 502 -31.18 22.61 -5.40
C CYS A 502 -30.17 21.48 -5.14
N VAL A 503 -29.37 21.64 -4.09
CA VAL A 503 -28.57 20.57 -3.49
C VAL A 503 -29.14 20.26 -2.12
N VAL A 504 -29.38 18.99 -1.82
CA VAL A 504 -29.79 18.51 -0.51
C VAL A 504 -28.58 17.84 0.12
N CYS A 505 -28.17 18.31 1.30
CA CYS A 505 -27.02 17.75 2.00
C CYS A 505 -27.28 17.54 3.48
N TRP A 506 -26.43 16.74 4.13
CA TRP A 506 -26.62 16.47 5.56
C TRP A 506 -26.39 17.72 6.41
N ASN A 507 -25.29 18.44 6.19
CA ASN A 507 -24.92 19.63 6.96
C ASN A 507 -24.06 20.57 6.08
N VAL A 508 -24.24 21.88 6.22
CA VAL A 508 -23.39 22.93 5.65
C VAL A 508 -22.42 23.42 6.71
N THR A 509 -21.12 23.18 6.50
CA THR A 509 -20.06 23.53 7.46
C THR A 509 -19.24 24.76 7.02
N GLU A 510 -18.44 25.31 7.94
CA GLU A 510 -17.47 26.36 7.59
C GLU A 510 -16.43 25.87 6.57
N ASP A 511 -16.03 24.60 6.64
CA ASP A 511 -15.11 23.99 5.68
C ASP A 511 -15.72 23.96 4.27
N ASP A 512 -17.01 23.62 4.15
CA ASP A 512 -17.73 23.72 2.87
C ASP A 512 -17.67 25.16 2.35
N ALA A 513 -18.03 26.16 3.17
CA ALA A 513 -18.01 27.56 2.75
C ALA A 513 -16.63 28.01 2.27
N GLN A 514 -15.54 27.58 2.93
CA GLN A 514 -14.17 27.87 2.49
C GLN A 514 -13.83 27.20 1.15
N GLU A 515 -14.25 25.96 0.92
CA GLU A 515 -14.01 25.24 -0.34
C GLU A 515 -14.74 25.90 -1.53
N PHE A 516 -15.97 26.35 -1.34
CA PHE A 516 -16.72 27.09 -2.37
C PHE A 516 -16.10 28.48 -2.62
N HIS A 517 -15.68 29.19 -1.58
CA HIS A 517 -15.04 30.50 -1.72
C HIS A 517 -13.74 30.42 -2.56
N LYS A 518 -12.92 29.37 -2.37
CA LYS A 518 -11.73 29.11 -3.21
C LYS A 518 -12.06 28.96 -4.70
N LYS A 519 -13.30 28.60 -5.03
CA LYS A 519 -13.80 28.43 -6.40
C LYS A 519 -14.62 29.63 -6.90
N GLY A 520 -14.67 30.72 -6.13
CA GLY A 520 -15.41 31.93 -6.50
C GLY A 520 -16.93 31.79 -6.38
N ILE A 521 -17.41 30.82 -5.59
CA ILE A 521 -18.83 30.62 -5.31
C ILE A 521 -19.10 31.08 -3.87
N GLY A 522 -20.01 32.02 -3.70
CA GLY A 522 -20.49 32.46 -2.39
C GLY A 522 -21.49 31.46 -1.81
N VAL A 523 -21.37 31.16 -0.52
CA VAL A 523 -22.36 30.40 0.25
C VAL A 523 -23.01 31.36 1.23
N GLU A 524 -24.30 31.63 1.06
CA GLU A 524 -25.03 32.60 1.90
C GLU A 524 -26.21 31.89 2.59
N GLU A 525 -26.30 32.03 3.91
CA GLU A 525 -27.46 31.58 4.67
C GLU A 525 -28.69 32.43 4.33
N ILE A 526 -29.84 31.78 4.14
CA ILE A 526 -31.11 32.44 3.83
C ILE A 526 -31.78 32.81 5.15
N SER A 527 -31.69 34.08 5.54
CA SER A 527 -32.40 34.58 6.71
C SER A 527 -33.92 34.52 6.50
N SER A 528 -34.64 33.87 7.42
CA SER A 528 -36.10 33.92 7.47
C SER A 528 -36.53 35.35 7.87
N SER A 529 -36.98 36.14 6.89
CA SER A 529 -37.63 37.43 7.15
C SER A 529 -38.84 37.22 8.07
N THR A 530 -38.81 37.82 9.26
CA THR A 530 -39.93 37.83 10.23
C THR A 530 -41.02 38.85 9.88
N LEU A 531 -40.90 39.57 8.75
CA LEU A 531 -41.88 40.56 8.31
C LEU A 531 -43.02 39.90 7.51
N PRO A 532 -44.29 40.02 7.94
CA PRO A 532 -45.44 39.48 7.22
C PRO A 532 -45.61 40.21 5.88
N GLY A 533 -45.41 39.52 4.76
CA GLY A 533 -45.76 40.02 3.41
C GLY A 533 -44.64 40.06 2.39
N SER A 534 -43.38 39.79 2.74
CA SER A 534 -42.34 39.55 1.74
C SER A 534 -42.45 38.12 1.22
N VAL A 535 -43.11 37.90 0.08
CA VAL A 535 -43.02 36.63 -0.64
C VAL A 535 -41.58 36.50 -1.13
N SER A 536 -40.71 35.88 -0.34
CA SER A 536 -39.37 35.57 -0.83
C SER A 536 -39.52 34.53 -1.94
N SER A 537 -39.01 34.84 -3.12
CA SER A 537 -38.94 33.92 -4.26
C SER A 537 -37.89 32.83 -4.05
N SER A 538 -37.72 32.35 -2.82
CA SER A 538 -36.74 31.35 -2.41
C SER A 538 -37.29 29.95 -2.64
N PHE A 539 -36.40 29.02 -2.99
CA PHE A 539 -36.75 27.61 -3.09
C PHE A 539 -37.29 27.08 -1.75
N PRO A 540 -38.28 26.17 -1.73
CA PRO A 540 -38.92 25.72 -0.49
C PRO A 540 -37.90 25.13 0.47
N HIS A 541 -37.97 25.55 1.73
CA HIS A 541 -37.12 25.03 2.81
C HIS A 541 -35.61 25.18 2.58
N ALA A 542 -35.20 26.02 1.63
CA ALA A 542 -33.80 26.32 1.42
C ALA A 542 -33.22 27.06 2.63
N THR A 543 -32.10 26.55 3.12
CA THR A 543 -31.35 27.07 4.26
C THR A 543 -30.21 27.97 3.80
N HIS A 544 -29.62 27.67 2.65
CA HIS A 544 -28.54 28.43 2.05
C HIS A 544 -28.77 28.60 0.54
N LYS A 545 -28.00 29.49 -0.07
CA LYS A 545 -27.90 29.65 -1.53
C LYS A 545 -26.44 29.74 -1.94
N LEU A 546 -26.13 29.15 -3.09
CA LEU A 546 -24.85 29.20 -3.77
C LEU A 546 -24.93 30.24 -4.89
N THR A 547 -24.02 31.21 -4.88
CA THR A 547 -23.99 32.30 -5.86
C THR A 547 -22.66 32.33 -6.60
N LEU A 548 -22.71 32.15 -7.92
CA LEU A 548 -21.56 32.33 -8.80
C LEU A 548 -21.59 33.74 -9.40
N SER A 549 -20.44 34.42 -9.48
CA SER A 549 -20.35 35.78 -10.03
C SER A 549 -20.89 35.87 -11.47
N GLY A 550 -21.96 36.64 -11.70
CA GLY A 550 -22.58 36.83 -13.03
C GLY A 550 -24.11 36.85 -12.99
N PHE A 551 -24.77 36.77 -14.16
CA PHE A 551 -26.24 36.71 -14.33
C PHE A 551 -26.80 35.26 -14.25
N VAL A 552 -26.14 34.36 -13.52
CA VAL A 552 -26.59 32.96 -13.38
C VAL A 552 -27.54 32.85 -12.20
N SER A 553 -28.59 32.04 -12.34
CA SER A 553 -29.51 31.77 -11.22
C SER A 553 -28.77 31.06 -10.08
N PRO A 554 -29.07 31.38 -8.81
CA PRO A 554 -28.45 30.71 -7.68
C PRO A 554 -28.91 29.25 -7.58
N VAL A 555 -28.04 28.40 -7.03
CA VAL A 555 -28.39 27.03 -6.63
C VAL A 555 -28.78 27.06 -5.15
N TYR A 556 -29.95 26.56 -4.81
CA TYR A 556 -30.40 26.53 -3.41
C TYR A 556 -29.84 25.33 -2.67
N VAL A 557 -29.76 25.40 -1.34
CA VAL A 557 -29.28 24.30 -0.50
C VAL A 557 -30.26 24.02 0.62
N ILE A 558 -30.68 22.76 0.74
CA ILE A 558 -31.43 22.25 1.88
C ILE A 558 -30.44 21.50 2.79
N ASP A 559 -30.16 22.08 3.94
CA ASP A 559 -29.42 21.45 5.02
C ASP A 559 -30.37 20.57 5.82
N MET A 560 -30.25 19.25 5.64
CA MET A 560 -31.15 18.30 6.27
C MET A 560 -31.02 18.30 7.77
N LYS A 561 -29.83 18.52 8.33
CA LYS A 561 -29.62 18.63 9.78
C LYS A 561 -30.45 19.77 10.36
N ILE A 562 -30.41 20.96 9.74
CA ILE A 562 -31.26 22.08 10.16
C ILE A 562 -32.75 21.77 10.02
N ILE A 563 -33.17 21.08 8.96
CA ILE A 563 -34.59 20.73 8.75
C ILE A 563 -35.10 19.75 9.80
N VAL A 564 -34.29 18.76 10.16
CA VAL A 564 -34.70 17.73 11.14
C VAL A 564 -34.60 18.24 12.59
N GLU A 565 -33.68 19.19 12.89
CA GLU A 565 -33.48 19.76 14.24
C GLU A 565 -34.39 20.96 14.58
N LYS A 566 -35.23 21.44 13.65
CA LYS A 566 -36.05 22.67 13.82
C LYS A 566 -37.33 22.52 14.67
N GLU A 567 -37.49 21.41 15.40
CA GLU A 567 -38.49 21.20 16.46
C GLU A 567 -37.80 20.97 17.80
#